data_AF-A0A1V6QC52-F1
#
_entry.id   AF-A0A1V6QC52-F1
#
_cell.length_a   1.000
_cell.length_b   1.000
_cell.length_c   1.000
_cell.angle_alpha   90.00
_cell.angle_beta   90.00
_cell.angle_gamma   90.00
#
_symmetry.space_group_name_H-M   'P 1'
#
loop_
_entity.id
_entity.type
_entity.pdbx_description
1 polymer ?
#
loop_
_entity_poly.entity_id
_entity_poly.type
_entity_poly.pdbx_seq_one_letter_code
_entity_poly.pdbx_strand_id
1 'polypeptide(L)'
;MIAFIIIMIKSRQKLLAFVNAAGINLLVCGLARHPLVVNAIFRSICRLSPSAPLWLRKRAAEAYHYGGVHSGCGMAAFLWYTGLVALITQEYWMNGDSGTITIPIIVIAYVLLVDLVAIIAVAYPTFRARWHNYFELIHRFGGWLAVALFLTLLLVFSDQARRSQGLSLGQYLLELPAFWFVLAIIVSIVHPWLLLRRVQVLPENLSSHAIRLHFDHTSTAFGKVLALSNHPLKDWHSFATFPDPGDKSFSCVVSKAGDWTTRCIDQKPTQLWKRGVPMYGFIHVMRLFRRVVVVATGSGIAPCLSFLSEKSRPPLRLIWQTRNPNRTYGPEVFSLVHQLDSDPLLIDTGTSGRVNMVPIIQEVVREFDAEAVCVISNARLTKQVVFELMEIGVLAFGPIFDS
;
A
#
# COMPACT_ATOMS: atom_id res chain seq x y z
N MET A 1 25.52 -8.32 4.89
CA MET A 1 25.38 -7.80 3.51
C MET A 1 26.73 -7.76 2.78
N ILE A 2 27.76 -7.10 3.31
CA ILE A 2 29.09 -6.98 2.66
C ILE A 2 29.78 -8.34 2.45
N ALA A 3 29.80 -9.22 3.45
CA ALA A 3 30.37 -10.57 3.31
C ALA A 3 29.62 -11.43 2.26
N PHE A 4 28.29 -11.30 2.17
CA PHE A 4 27.48 -11.98 1.16
C PHE A 4 27.77 -11.45 -0.25
N ILE A 5 27.87 -10.13 -0.41
CA ILE A 5 28.29 -9.49 -1.67
C ILE A 5 29.70 -9.95 -2.07
N ILE A 6 30.65 -10.03 -1.12
CA ILE A 6 32.01 -10.50 -1.37
C ILE A 6 32.05 -11.99 -1.79
N ILE A 7 31.27 -12.86 -1.14
CA ILE A 7 31.16 -14.28 -1.47
C ILE A 7 30.53 -14.48 -2.86
N MET A 8 29.48 -13.71 -3.16
CA MET A 8 28.81 -13.69 -4.46
C MET A 8 29.75 -13.24 -5.60
N ILE A 9 30.56 -12.21 -5.35
CA ILE A 9 31.56 -11.70 -6.30
C ILE A 9 32.73 -12.68 -6.48
N LYS A 10 33.02 -13.56 -5.52
CA LYS A 10 34.09 -14.57 -5.62
C LYS A 10 33.65 -15.92 -6.22
N SER A 11 32.35 -16.16 -6.38
CA SER A 11 31.80 -17.39 -6.96
C SER A 11 32.14 -17.53 -8.46
N ARG A 12 32.26 -18.77 -8.97
CA ARG A 12 32.35 -19.05 -10.42
C ARG A 12 31.00 -18.87 -11.15
N GLN A 13 29.89 -18.73 -10.43
CA GLN A 13 28.53 -18.55 -10.96
C GLN A 13 27.98 -17.14 -10.64
N LYS A 14 28.79 -16.08 -10.80
CA LYS A 14 28.43 -14.72 -10.39
C LYS A 14 27.12 -14.25 -11.04
N LEU A 15 26.94 -14.54 -12.33
CA LEU A 15 25.84 -14.04 -13.12
C LEU A 15 24.49 -14.59 -12.62
N LEU A 16 24.36 -15.91 -12.47
CA LEU A 16 23.17 -16.56 -11.90
C LEU A 16 22.81 -16.05 -10.52
N ALA A 17 23.83 -15.80 -9.69
CA ALA A 17 23.63 -15.33 -8.35
C ALA A 17 23.04 -13.91 -8.34
N PHE A 18 23.52 -13.00 -9.19
CA PHE A 18 22.95 -11.65 -9.37
C PHE A 18 21.54 -11.70 -9.97
N VAL A 19 21.27 -12.59 -10.93
CA VAL A 19 19.90 -12.81 -11.46
C VAL A 19 18.95 -13.24 -10.34
N ASN A 20 19.34 -14.22 -9.53
CA ASN A 20 18.51 -14.71 -8.42
C ASN A 20 18.29 -13.62 -7.36
N ALA A 21 19.32 -12.84 -7.04
CA ALA A 21 19.23 -11.73 -6.09
C ALA A 21 18.31 -10.61 -6.59
N ALA A 22 18.39 -10.24 -7.87
CA ALA A 22 17.46 -9.28 -8.47
C ALA A 22 16.03 -9.84 -8.49
N GLY A 23 15.85 -11.10 -8.90
CA GLY A 23 14.57 -11.78 -9.00
C GLY A 23 13.83 -11.93 -7.66
N ILE A 24 14.53 -12.37 -6.60
CA ILE A 24 13.89 -12.53 -5.28
C ILE A 24 13.48 -11.17 -4.69
N ASN A 25 14.30 -10.14 -4.86
CA ASN A 25 13.95 -8.79 -4.40
C ASN A 25 12.76 -8.24 -5.20
N LEU A 26 12.71 -8.47 -6.52
CA LEU A 26 11.56 -8.08 -7.33
C LEU A 26 10.28 -8.84 -6.91
N LEU A 27 10.40 -10.14 -6.57
CA LEU A 27 9.29 -10.93 -6.07
C LEU A 27 8.74 -10.37 -4.76
N VAL A 28 9.61 -10.13 -3.78
CA VAL A 28 9.19 -9.57 -2.48
C VAL A 28 8.61 -8.17 -2.65
N CYS A 29 9.19 -7.36 -3.54
CA CYS A 29 8.67 -6.05 -3.93
C CYS A 29 7.22 -6.14 -4.44
N GLY A 30 6.93 -7.07 -5.35
CA GLY A 30 5.58 -7.30 -5.87
C GLY A 30 4.61 -7.84 -4.81
N LEU A 31 5.03 -8.85 -4.03
CA LEU A 31 4.22 -9.46 -2.98
C LEU A 31 3.84 -8.47 -1.88
N ALA A 32 4.71 -7.52 -1.54
CA ALA A 32 4.43 -6.48 -0.55
C ALA A 32 3.23 -5.58 -0.92
N ARG A 33 2.81 -5.56 -2.20
CA ARG A 33 1.62 -4.84 -2.68
C ARG A 33 0.47 -5.79 -3.04
N HIS A 34 0.63 -7.10 -2.88
CA HIS A 34 -0.41 -8.07 -3.23
C HIS A 34 -1.50 -8.13 -2.15
N PRO A 35 -2.80 -7.97 -2.49
CA PRO A 35 -3.88 -7.87 -1.51
C PRO A 35 -3.98 -9.04 -0.51
N LEU A 36 -3.74 -10.27 -0.98
CA LEU A 36 -3.79 -11.45 -0.11
C LEU A 36 -2.60 -11.52 0.86
N VAL A 37 -1.42 -11.08 0.42
CA VAL A 37 -0.20 -11.06 1.24
C VAL A 37 -0.34 -10.02 2.33
N VAL A 38 -0.72 -8.79 1.97
CA VAL A 38 -1.01 -7.71 2.93
C VAL A 38 -2.07 -8.18 3.93
N ASN A 39 -3.16 -8.78 3.44
CA ASN A 39 -4.19 -9.30 4.32
C ASN A 39 -3.71 -10.40 5.27
N ALA A 40 -2.84 -11.30 4.81
CA ALA A 40 -2.26 -12.35 5.64
C ALA A 40 -1.34 -11.77 6.73
N ILE A 41 -0.53 -10.75 6.41
CA ILE A 41 0.32 -10.05 7.37
C ILE A 41 -0.54 -9.44 8.49
N PHE A 42 -1.53 -8.62 8.13
CA PHE A 42 -2.40 -7.97 9.12
C PHE A 42 -3.18 -8.99 9.95
N ARG A 43 -3.74 -10.05 9.33
CA ARG A 43 -4.45 -11.10 10.06
C ARG A 43 -3.56 -11.86 11.03
N SER A 44 -2.31 -12.10 10.67
CA SER A 44 -1.38 -12.85 11.52
C SER A 44 -0.92 -12.00 12.70
N ILE A 45 -0.53 -10.75 12.43
CA ILE A 45 -0.01 -9.84 13.44
C ILE A 45 -1.11 -9.38 14.40
N CYS A 46 -2.30 -9.08 13.89
CA CYS A 46 -3.43 -8.63 14.71
C CYS A 46 -4.20 -9.76 15.42
N ARG A 47 -3.63 -10.98 15.46
CA ARG A 47 -4.04 -12.06 16.39
C ARG A 47 -3.33 -11.99 17.74
N LEU A 48 -2.30 -11.15 17.85
CA LEU A 48 -1.60 -10.95 19.12
C LEU A 48 -2.59 -10.41 20.17
N SER A 49 -2.64 -11.08 21.31
CA SER A 49 -3.56 -10.72 22.40
C SER A 49 -3.24 -9.32 22.95
N PRO A 50 -4.25 -8.49 23.29
CA PRO A 50 -4.04 -7.25 24.05
C PRO A 50 -3.35 -7.46 25.41
N SER A 51 -3.33 -8.70 25.93
CA SER A 51 -2.60 -9.05 27.15
C SER A 51 -1.08 -9.15 26.96
N ALA A 52 -0.58 -9.23 25.73
CA ALA A 52 0.85 -9.30 25.45
C ALA A 52 1.58 -8.02 25.89
N PRO A 53 2.90 -8.08 26.16
CA PRO A 53 3.69 -6.92 26.53
C PRO A 53 3.57 -5.77 25.51
N LEU A 54 3.46 -4.53 25.99
CA LEU A 54 3.27 -3.35 25.13
C LEU A 54 4.37 -3.21 24.07
N TRP A 55 5.63 -3.51 24.41
CA TRP A 55 6.74 -3.44 23.46
C TRP A 55 6.53 -4.36 22.25
N LEU A 56 5.95 -5.55 22.46
CA LEU A 56 5.68 -6.50 21.39
C LEU A 56 4.51 -6.02 20.54
N ARG A 57 3.45 -5.50 21.17
CA ARG A 57 2.28 -4.93 20.49
C ARG A 57 2.66 -3.70 19.66
N LYS A 58 3.57 -2.86 20.16
CA LYS A 58 4.16 -1.72 19.45
C LYS A 58 4.91 -2.18 18.19
N ARG A 59 5.82 -3.16 18.32
CA ARG A 59 6.56 -3.73 17.18
C ARG A 59 5.64 -4.39 16.16
N ALA A 60 4.63 -5.11 16.62
CA ALA A 60 3.59 -5.68 15.78
C ALA A 60 2.83 -4.60 15.00
N ALA A 61 2.45 -3.50 15.67
CA ALA A 61 1.76 -2.39 15.03
C ALA A 61 2.59 -1.74 13.90
N GLU A 62 3.93 -1.74 13.97
CA GLU A 62 4.80 -1.20 12.90
C GLU A 62 4.57 -1.86 11.53
N ALA A 63 3.89 -3.02 11.46
CA ALA A 63 3.55 -3.71 10.22
C ALA A 63 2.76 -2.87 9.20
N TYR A 64 2.07 -1.80 9.60
CA TYR A 64 1.46 -0.89 8.63
C TYR A 64 2.49 -0.15 7.75
N HIS A 65 3.78 -0.18 8.10
CA HIS A 65 4.90 0.33 7.28
C HIS A 65 5.34 -0.66 6.18
N TYR A 66 4.49 -1.61 5.78
CA TYR A 66 4.82 -2.59 4.72
C TYR A 66 5.19 -1.95 3.36
N GLY A 67 4.80 -0.69 3.13
CA GLY A 67 5.27 0.10 1.98
C GLY A 67 6.80 0.22 1.92
N GLY A 68 7.49 0.24 3.07
CA GLY A 68 8.95 0.22 3.14
C GLY A 68 9.56 -1.06 2.60
N VAL A 69 8.88 -2.21 2.72
CA VAL A 69 9.33 -3.48 2.12
C VAL A 69 9.26 -3.40 0.60
N HIS A 70 8.18 -2.85 0.05
CA HIS A 70 8.03 -2.65 -1.39
C HIS A 70 9.17 -1.76 -1.95
N SER A 71 9.34 -0.57 -1.37
CA SER A 71 10.36 0.39 -1.81
C SER A 71 11.79 -0.14 -1.62
N GLY A 72 12.07 -0.74 -0.45
CA GLY A 72 13.39 -1.29 -0.12
C GLY A 72 13.79 -2.44 -1.03
N CYS A 73 12.88 -3.40 -1.25
CA CYS A 73 13.12 -4.51 -2.18
C CYS A 73 13.17 -4.04 -3.63
N GLY A 74 12.40 -3.02 -4.03
CA GLY A 74 12.50 -2.41 -5.35
C GLY A 74 13.89 -1.81 -5.61
N MET A 75 14.42 -1.03 -4.66
CA MET A 75 15.77 -0.47 -4.74
C MET A 75 16.85 -1.57 -4.73
N ALA A 76 16.70 -2.58 -3.88
CA ALA A 76 17.62 -3.71 -3.85
C ALA A 76 17.62 -4.48 -5.19
N ALA A 77 16.44 -4.74 -5.77
CA ALA A 77 16.32 -5.38 -7.09
C ALA A 77 17.05 -4.56 -8.16
N PHE A 78 16.88 -3.23 -8.17
CA PHE A 78 17.58 -2.33 -9.08
C PHE A 78 19.11 -2.38 -8.92
N LEU A 79 19.62 -2.34 -7.69
CA LEU A 79 21.07 -2.39 -7.44
C LEU A 79 21.68 -3.72 -7.88
N TRP A 80 21.04 -4.84 -7.55
CA TRP A 80 21.48 -6.16 -8.02
C TRP A 80 21.39 -6.28 -9.53
N TYR A 81 20.33 -5.77 -10.13
CA TYR A 81 20.17 -5.77 -11.58
C TYR A 81 21.22 -4.88 -12.28
N THR A 82 21.58 -3.74 -11.69
CA THR A 82 22.66 -2.87 -12.21
C THR A 82 24.00 -3.61 -12.19
N GLY A 83 24.30 -4.33 -11.11
CA GLY A 83 25.46 -5.20 -11.05
C GLY A 83 25.42 -6.35 -12.06
N LEU A 84 24.25 -6.93 -12.31
CA LEU A 84 24.05 -7.94 -13.36
C LEU A 84 24.38 -7.37 -14.75
N VAL A 85 23.85 -6.20 -15.08
CA VAL A 85 24.14 -5.51 -16.36
C VAL A 85 25.64 -5.25 -16.50
N ALA A 86 26.31 -4.78 -15.43
CA ALA A 86 27.75 -4.57 -15.45
C ALA A 86 28.54 -5.86 -15.73
N LEU A 87 28.15 -7.00 -15.14
CA LEU A 87 28.78 -8.30 -15.38
C LEU A 87 28.53 -8.81 -16.80
N ILE A 88 27.29 -8.72 -17.30
CA ILE A 88 26.93 -9.11 -18.67
C ILE A 88 27.75 -8.27 -19.67
N THR A 89 27.85 -6.96 -19.45
CA THR A 89 28.66 -6.06 -20.29
C THR A 89 30.13 -6.42 -20.23
N GLN A 90 30.68 -6.68 -19.04
CA GLN A 90 32.08 -7.07 -18.88
C GLN A 90 32.38 -8.38 -19.64
N GLU A 91 31.51 -9.38 -19.52
CA GLU A 91 31.68 -10.67 -20.19
C GLU A 91 31.61 -10.55 -21.72
N TYR A 92 30.69 -9.73 -22.23
CA TYR A 92 30.61 -9.43 -23.67
C TYR A 92 31.89 -8.80 -24.21
N TRP A 93 32.45 -7.81 -23.51
CA TRP A 93 33.69 -7.14 -23.96
C TRP A 93 34.93 -8.02 -23.85
N MET A 94 35.02 -8.87 -22.83
CA MET A 94 36.20 -9.74 -22.63
C MET A 94 36.21 -10.95 -23.56
N ASN A 95 35.05 -11.53 -23.84
CA ASN A 95 34.94 -12.80 -24.58
C ASN A 95 34.42 -12.64 -26.01
N GLY A 96 33.90 -11.45 -26.39
CA GLY A 96 33.42 -11.15 -27.73
C GLY A 96 32.47 -12.23 -28.28
N ASP A 97 32.64 -12.57 -29.56
CA ASP A 97 31.85 -13.59 -30.27
C ASP A 97 32.08 -15.03 -29.77
N SER A 98 33.09 -15.25 -28.91
CA SER A 98 33.37 -16.57 -28.31
C SER A 98 32.60 -16.80 -27.00
N GLY A 99 31.92 -15.77 -26.47
CA GLY A 99 31.19 -15.82 -25.21
C GLY A 99 29.73 -16.27 -25.33
N THR A 100 29.11 -16.57 -24.19
CA THR A 100 27.68 -16.91 -24.08
C THR A 100 26.76 -15.69 -24.00
N ILE A 101 27.28 -14.48 -24.19
CA ILE A 101 26.52 -13.23 -24.12
C ILE A 101 26.46 -12.62 -25.52
N THR A 102 25.26 -12.41 -26.05
CA THR A 102 25.05 -11.83 -27.39
C THR A 102 24.50 -10.40 -27.35
N ILE A 103 24.57 -9.70 -28.48
CA ILE A 103 24.03 -8.33 -28.63
C ILE A 103 22.56 -8.22 -28.17
N PRO A 104 21.63 -9.13 -28.53
CA PRO A 104 20.26 -9.09 -28.01
C PRO A 104 20.17 -9.10 -26.48
N ILE A 105 21.01 -9.88 -25.80
CA ILE A 105 21.04 -9.93 -24.32
C ILE A 105 21.44 -8.56 -23.77
N ILE A 106 22.50 -7.96 -24.31
CA ILE A 106 22.96 -6.63 -23.91
C ILE A 106 21.85 -5.59 -24.11
N VAL A 107 21.23 -5.55 -25.29
CA VAL A 107 20.17 -4.58 -25.61
C VAL A 107 19.00 -4.71 -24.64
N ILE A 108 18.46 -5.92 -24.46
CA ILE A 108 17.34 -6.16 -23.53
C ILE A 108 17.75 -5.77 -22.10
N ALA A 109 18.98 -6.10 -21.70
CA ALA A 109 19.48 -5.82 -20.36
C ALA A 109 19.51 -4.31 -20.05
N TYR A 110 20.01 -3.50 -20.99
CA TYR A 110 20.03 -2.04 -20.87
C TYR A 110 18.65 -1.40 -21.01
N VAL A 111 17.79 -1.90 -21.89
CA VAL A 111 16.39 -1.40 -22.00
C VAL A 111 15.65 -1.59 -20.68
N LEU A 112 15.79 -2.77 -20.06
CA LEU A 112 15.23 -3.02 -18.73
C LEU A 112 15.87 -2.12 -17.66
N LEU A 113 17.17 -1.86 -17.72
CA LEU A 113 17.82 -0.94 -16.78
C LEU A 113 17.22 0.48 -16.87
N VAL A 114 17.03 0.98 -18.11
CA VAL A 114 16.42 2.29 -18.36
C VAL A 114 14.98 2.34 -17.84
N ASP A 115 14.19 1.29 -18.08
CA ASP A 115 12.83 1.18 -17.56
C ASP A 115 12.80 1.21 -16.02
N LEU A 116 13.68 0.46 -15.36
CA LEU A 116 13.81 0.50 -13.89
C LEU A 116 14.21 1.89 -13.37
N VAL A 117 15.14 2.58 -14.05
CA VAL A 117 15.50 3.97 -13.71
C VAL A 117 14.30 4.90 -13.86
N ALA A 118 13.50 4.76 -14.92
CA ALA A 118 12.30 5.56 -15.12
C ALA A 118 11.25 5.31 -14.03
N ILE A 119 11.03 4.05 -13.64
CA ILE A 119 10.14 3.67 -12.53
C ILE A 119 10.60 4.33 -11.21
N ILE A 120 11.89 4.26 -10.89
CA ILE A 120 12.46 4.88 -9.68
C ILE A 120 12.33 6.41 -9.72
N ALA A 121 12.58 7.03 -10.87
CA ALA A 121 12.49 8.46 -11.04
C ALA A 121 11.07 8.99 -10.76
N VAL A 122 10.04 8.32 -11.31
CA VAL A 122 8.65 8.71 -11.02
C VAL A 122 8.21 8.34 -9.61
N ALA A 123 8.80 7.31 -9.00
CA ALA A 123 8.54 6.92 -7.62
C ALA A 123 9.11 7.91 -6.59
N TYR A 124 9.99 8.83 -7.00
CA TYR A 124 10.60 9.80 -6.10
C TYR A 124 9.53 10.65 -5.39
N PRO A 125 9.62 10.89 -4.07
CA PRO A 125 8.52 11.43 -3.27
C PRO A 125 7.94 12.76 -3.77
N THR A 126 8.77 13.66 -4.29
CA THR A 126 8.31 14.96 -4.78
C THR A 126 7.53 14.85 -6.09
N PHE A 127 8.02 14.01 -7.03
CA PHE A 127 7.33 13.77 -8.30
C PHE A 127 6.01 13.07 -8.04
N ARG A 128 6.05 11.98 -7.27
CA ARG A 128 4.87 11.19 -6.89
C ARG A 128 3.77 12.02 -6.24
N ALA A 129 4.11 12.89 -5.30
CA ALA A 129 3.13 13.73 -4.61
C ALA A 129 2.51 14.79 -5.52
N ARG A 130 3.29 15.37 -6.45
CA ARG A 130 2.84 16.43 -7.35
C ARG A 130 2.09 15.91 -8.58
N TRP A 131 2.51 14.76 -9.10
CA TRP A 131 2.02 14.18 -10.36
C TRP A 131 1.52 12.76 -10.16
N HIS A 132 0.66 12.56 -9.15
CA HIS A 132 0.19 11.24 -8.72
C HIS A 132 -0.33 10.35 -9.85
N ASN A 133 -1.16 10.88 -10.74
CA ASN A 133 -1.74 10.11 -11.85
C ASN A 133 -0.68 9.60 -12.83
N TYR A 134 0.31 10.45 -13.16
CA TYR A 134 1.42 10.06 -14.05
C TYR A 134 2.31 9.02 -13.38
N PHE A 135 2.64 9.23 -12.09
CA PHE A 135 3.35 8.24 -11.29
C PHE A 135 2.64 6.89 -11.33
N GLU A 136 1.34 6.83 -11.06
CA GLU A 136 0.59 5.58 -10.97
C GLU A 136 0.61 4.81 -12.31
N LEU A 137 0.45 5.52 -13.43
CA LEU A 137 0.45 4.92 -14.76
C LEU A 137 1.85 4.42 -15.15
N ILE A 138 2.87 5.29 -15.06
CA ILE A 138 4.25 4.94 -15.44
C ILE A 138 4.77 3.80 -14.56
N HIS A 139 4.55 3.88 -13.25
CA HIS A 139 5.01 2.84 -12.33
C HIS A 139 4.29 1.50 -12.55
N ARG A 140 3.01 1.51 -12.93
CA ARG A 140 2.26 0.27 -13.24
C ARG A 140 2.74 -0.36 -14.54
N PHE A 141 2.71 0.39 -15.63
CA PHE A 141 2.99 -0.14 -16.95
C PHE A 141 4.49 -0.38 -17.15
N GLY A 142 5.35 0.46 -16.57
CA GLY A 142 6.78 0.18 -16.43
C GLY A 142 7.00 -1.10 -15.61
N GLY A 143 6.30 -1.29 -14.49
CA GLY A 143 6.37 -2.56 -13.75
C GLY A 143 6.00 -3.80 -14.58
N TRP A 144 5.00 -3.70 -15.46
CA TRP A 144 4.63 -4.80 -16.37
C TRP A 144 5.68 -5.03 -17.45
N LEU A 145 6.19 -3.94 -18.03
CA LEU A 145 7.26 -3.98 -19.01
C LEU A 145 8.53 -4.60 -18.40
N ALA A 146 8.90 -4.20 -17.18
CA ALA A 146 10.03 -4.74 -16.45
C ALA A 146 9.94 -6.26 -16.28
N VAL A 147 8.77 -6.79 -15.90
CA VAL A 147 8.55 -8.24 -15.77
C VAL A 147 8.65 -8.94 -17.12
N ALA A 148 8.06 -8.37 -18.17
CA ALA A 148 8.12 -8.93 -19.52
C ALA A 148 9.56 -8.95 -20.07
N LEU A 149 10.30 -7.86 -19.91
CA LEU A 149 11.70 -7.75 -20.31
C LEU A 149 12.59 -8.69 -19.50
N PHE A 150 12.39 -8.80 -18.18
CA PHE A 150 13.17 -9.70 -17.34
C PHE A 150 12.90 -11.17 -17.69
N LEU A 151 11.65 -11.54 -17.94
CA LEU A 151 11.31 -12.88 -18.45
C LEU A 151 11.98 -13.14 -19.80
N THR A 152 11.93 -12.18 -20.72
CA THR A 152 12.56 -12.29 -22.04
C THR A 152 14.07 -12.46 -21.91
N LEU A 153 14.72 -11.64 -21.07
CA LEU A 153 16.15 -11.73 -20.77
C LEU A 153 16.50 -13.12 -20.21
N LEU A 154 15.71 -13.63 -19.27
CA LEU A 154 15.89 -14.97 -18.69
C LEU A 154 15.78 -16.06 -19.74
N LEU A 155 14.79 -15.99 -20.63
CA LEU A 155 14.57 -16.97 -21.70
C LEU A 155 15.72 -16.97 -22.72
N VAL A 156 16.13 -15.79 -23.19
CA VAL A 156 17.23 -15.66 -24.18
C VAL A 156 18.56 -16.12 -23.57
N PHE A 157 18.84 -15.73 -22.32
CA PHE A 157 20.03 -16.20 -21.60
C PHE A 157 20.01 -17.72 -21.39
N SER A 158 18.85 -18.27 -21.01
CA SER A 158 18.68 -19.71 -20.77
C SER A 158 18.81 -20.55 -22.05
N ASP A 159 18.32 -20.06 -23.19
CA ASP A 159 18.46 -20.78 -24.47
C ASP A 159 19.92 -20.85 -24.93
N GLN A 160 20.73 -19.85 -24.60
CA GLN A 160 22.17 -19.87 -24.88
C GLN A 160 22.90 -20.78 -23.89
N ALA A 161 22.63 -20.64 -22.59
CA ALA A 161 23.29 -21.43 -21.55
C ALA A 161 23.00 -22.94 -21.65
N ARG A 162 21.75 -23.33 -21.95
CA ARG A 162 21.36 -24.76 -22.03
C ARG A 162 22.14 -25.54 -23.09
N ARG A 163 22.57 -24.87 -24.18
CA ARG A 163 23.29 -25.51 -25.30
C ARG A 163 24.62 -26.09 -24.83
N SER A 164 25.24 -25.48 -23.83
CA SER A 164 26.47 -26.01 -23.22
C SER A 164 26.24 -27.27 -22.37
N GLN A 165 25.00 -27.53 -21.93
CA GLN A 165 24.62 -28.63 -21.04
C GLN A 165 23.78 -29.72 -21.72
N GLY A 166 23.44 -29.55 -23.01
CA GLY A 166 22.61 -30.52 -23.76
C GLY A 166 21.18 -30.65 -23.26
N LEU A 167 20.70 -29.72 -22.42
CA LEU A 167 19.35 -29.76 -21.85
C LEU A 167 18.31 -29.11 -22.77
N SER A 168 17.06 -29.57 -22.65
CA SER A 168 15.93 -28.84 -23.21
C SER A 168 15.73 -27.52 -22.47
N LEU A 169 15.15 -26.51 -23.12
CA LEU A 169 14.89 -25.20 -22.49
C LEU A 169 14.01 -25.33 -21.25
N GLY A 170 12.98 -26.19 -21.30
CA GLY A 170 12.10 -26.44 -20.17
C GLY A 170 12.82 -27.03 -18.96
N GLN A 171 13.66 -28.05 -19.15
CA GLN A 171 14.43 -28.67 -18.07
C GLN A 171 15.35 -27.65 -17.40
N TYR A 172 16.07 -26.86 -18.18
CA TYR A 172 16.97 -25.83 -17.64
C TYR A 172 16.20 -24.77 -16.84
N LEU A 173 15.06 -24.27 -17.36
CA LEU A 173 14.25 -23.27 -16.65
C LEU A 173 13.69 -23.78 -15.31
N LEU A 174 13.32 -25.06 -15.22
CA LEU A 174 12.80 -25.64 -13.99
C LEU A 174 13.84 -25.66 -12.86
N GLU A 175 15.13 -25.76 -13.19
CA GLU A 175 16.24 -25.72 -12.25
C GLU A 175 16.58 -24.29 -11.78
N LEU A 176 16.13 -23.25 -12.50
CA LEU A 176 16.43 -21.86 -12.18
C LEU A 176 15.45 -21.26 -11.16
N PRO A 177 15.91 -20.83 -9.97
CA PRO A 177 15.05 -20.13 -9.01
C PRO A 177 14.42 -18.85 -9.59
N ALA A 178 15.18 -18.10 -10.40
CA ALA A 178 14.71 -16.90 -11.07
C ALA A 178 13.45 -17.11 -11.93
N PHE A 179 13.32 -18.28 -12.57
CA PHE A 179 12.12 -18.61 -13.36
C PHE A 179 10.88 -18.66 -12.47
N TRP A 180 10.97 -19.34 -11.33
CA TRP A 180 9.88 -19.44 -10.35
C TRP A 180 9.54 -18.09 -9.72
N PHE A 181 10.54 -17.24 -9.47
CA PHE A 181 10.31 -15.89 -8.97
C PHE A 181 9.47 -15.06 -9.95
N VAL A 182 9.82 -15.09 -11.24
CA VAL A 182 9.07 -14.38 -12.29
C VAL A 182 7.67 -14.93 -12.45
N LEU A 183 7.50 -16.26 -12.43
CA LEU A 183 6.18 -16.88 -12.51
C LEU A 183 5.29 -16.45 -11.33
N ALA A 184 5.83 -16.44 -10.11
CA ALA A 184 5.11 -15.97 -8.93
C ALA A 184 4.76 -14.48 -9.01
N ILE A 185 5.63 -13.64 -9.57
CA ILE A 185 5.34 -12.22 -9.85
C ILE A 185 4.18 -12.09 -10.84
N ILE A 186 4.21 -12.83 -11.96
CA ILE A 186 3.16 -12.80 -12.98
C ILE A 186 1.81 -13.20 -12.37
N VAL A 187 1.77 -14.31 -11.63
CA VAL A 187 0.55 -14.75 -10.93
C VAL A 187 0.05 -13.66 -9.96
N SER A 188 0.96 -13.03 -9.21
CA SER A 188 0.63 -11.95 -8.27
C SER A 188 0.09 -10.70 -8.98
N ILE A 189 0.60 -10.37 -10.17
CA ILE A 189 0.08 -9.26 -10.98
C ILE A 189 -1.31 -9.62 -11.50
N VAL A 190 -1.47 -10.80 -12.12
CA VAL A 190 -2.70 -11.21 -12.80
C VAL A 190 -3.86 -11.43 -11.82
N HIS A 191 -3.60 -12.01 -10.64
CA HIS A 191 -4.66 -12.42 -9.70
C HIS A 191 -5.64 -11.28 -9.33
N PRO A 192 -5.21 -10.06 -8.92
CA PRO A 192 -6.13 -8.96 -8.67
C PRO A 192 -6.97 -8.53 -9.89
N TRP A 193 -6.45 -8.68 -11.12
CA TRP A 193 -7.15 -8.35 -12.36
C TRP A 193 -8.21 -9.38 -12.74
N LEU A 194 -8.02 -10.66 -12.39
CA LEU A 194 -9.08 -11.68 -12.52
C LEU A 194 -10.30 -11.35 -11.66
N LEU A 195 -10.09 -10.59 -10.59
CA LEU A 195 -11.14 -10.09 -9.68
C LEU A 195 -11.62 -8.67 -10.02
N LEU A 196 -11.24 -8.14 -11.20
CA LEU A 196 -11.76 -6.87 -11.69
C LEU A 196 -13.27 -6.99 -11.94
N ARG A 197 -14.04 -6.11 -11.28
CA ARG A 197 -15.50 -6.08 -11.39
C ARG A 197 -15.98 -4.65 -11.47
N ARG A 198 -16.98 -4.42 -12.31
CA ARG A 198 -17.79 -3.21 -12.26
C ARG A 198 -18.90 -3.46 -11.24
N VAL A 199 -18.96 -2.63 -10.19
CA VAL A 199 -19.92 -2.76 -9.10
C VAL A 199 -20.93 -1.61 -9.18
N GLN A 200 -22.18 -1.93 -8.82
CA GLN A 200 -23.20 -0.92 -8.59
C GLN A 200 -22.89 -0.15 -7.31
N VAL A 201 -23.21 1.14 -7.33
CA VAL A 201 -22.96 2.08 -6.24
C VAL A 201 -24.20 2.94 -6.11
N LEU A 202 -24.70 3.09 -4.88
CA LEU A 202 -25.75 4.06 -4.60
C LEU A 202 -25.09 5.33 -4.04
N PRO A 203 -25.09 6.45 -4.79
CA PRO A 203 -24.49 7.70 -4.33
C PRO A 203 -25.45 8.48 -3.42
N GLU A 204 -25.02 8.78 -2.20
CA GLU A 204 -25.67 9.69 -1.26
C GLU A 204 -24.91 11.02 -1.21
N ASN A 205 -25.55 12.10 -1.67
CA ASN A 205 -24.94 13.42 -1.71
C ASN A 205 -24.99 14.10 -0.33
N LEU A 206 -23.87 14.10 0.39
CA LEU A 206 -23.78 14.74 1.72
C LEU A 206 -23.66 16.27 1.61
N SER A 207 -22.76 16.76 0.75
CA SER A 207 -22.53 18.19 0.52
C SER A 207 -21.77 18.43 -0.79
N SER A 208 -21.48 19.69 -1.14
CA SER A 208 -20.58 20.02 -2.27
C SER A 208 -19.12 19.61 -2.03
N HIS A 209 -18.78 19.14 -0.83
CA HIS A 209 -17.44 18.72 -0.44
C HIS A 209 -17.32 17.21 -0.24
N ALA A 210 -18.43 16.49 0.01
CA ALA A 210 -18.40 15.08 0.33
C ALA A 210 -19.61 14.32 -0.24
N ILE A 211 -19.36 13.07 -0.65
CA ILE A 211 -20.35 12.10 -1.10
C ILE A 211 -20.12 10.79 -0.36
N ARG A 212 -21.18 10.10 0.04
CA ARG A 212 -21.12 8.73 0.55
C ARG A 212 -21.54 7.78 -0.55
N LEU A 213 -20.78 6.70 -0.70
CA LEU A 213 -21.02 5.67 -1.71
C LEU A 213 -21.39 4.38 -0.98
N HIS A 214 -22.60 3.90 -1.20
CA HIS A 214 -23.09 2.65 -0.61
C HIS A 214 -22.86 1.48 -1.56
N PHE A 215 -22.52 0.34 -0.96
CA PHE A 215 -22.24 -0.92 -1.65
C PHE A 215 -22.93 -2.08 -0.91
N ASP A 216 -23.58 -2.96 -1.66
CA ASP A 216 -24.35 -4.11 -1.15
C ASP A 216 -23.78 -5.47 -1.59
N HIS A 217 -22.77 -5.46 -2.47
CA HIS A 217 -22.24 -6.66 -3.11
C HIS A 217 -21.39 -7.56 -2.19
N THR A 218 -21.07 -7.12 -0.97
CA THR A 218 -20.33 -7.89 0.05
C THR A 218 -20.40 -7.18 1.41
N SER A 219 -20.07 -7.87 2.50
CA SER A 219 -19.81 -7.22 3.79
C SER A 219 -18.39 -6.64 3.86
N THR A 220 -18.21 -5.62 4.70
CA THR A 220 -16.88 -5.13 5.11
C THR A 220 -16.45 -5.66 6.48
N ALA A 221 -15.19 -5.43 6.85
CA ALA A 221 -14.62 -5.73 8.15
C ALA A 221 -13.80 -4.54 8.66
N PHE A 222 -13.49 -4.55 9.95
CA PHE A 222 -12.73 -3.48 10.59
C PHE A 222 -11.42 -3.17 9.87
N GLY A 223 -11.23 -1.88 9.56
CA GLY A 223 -10.05 -1.37 8.89
C GLY A 223 -9.89 -1.83 7.44
N LYS A 224 -10.95 -2.27 6.76
CA LYS A 224 -10.86 -2.59 5.32
C LYS A 224 -10.91 -1.33 4.45
N VAL A 225 -10.14 -1.39 3.37
CA VAL A 225 -10.00 -0.36 2.34
C VAL A 225 -10.35 -0.96 0.99
N LEU A 226 -11.11 -0.21 0.19
CA LEU A 226 -11.53 -0.56 -1.16
C LEU A 226 -10.89 0.41 -2.16
N ALA A 227 -10.23 -0.15 -3.18
CA ALA A 227 -9.72 0.62 -4.31
C ALA A 227 -10.80 0.75 -5.39
N LEU A 228 -11.12 1.99 -5.77
CA LEU A 228 -12.14 2.36 -6.73
C LEU A 228 -11.54 3.11 -7.92
N SER A 229 -12.12 2.92 -9.09
CA SER A 229 -11.77 3.67 -10.30
C SER A 229 -12.98 3.92 -11.19
N ASN A 230 -12.90 4.99 -11.99
CA ASN A 230 -13.86 5.24 -13.07
C ASN A 230 -13.54 4.41 -14.32
N HIS A 231 -12.30 3.95 -14.47
CA HIS A 231 -11.85 3.21 -15.65
C HIS A 231 -10.81 2.14 -15.26
N PRO A 232 -10.95 0.89 -15.70
CA PRO A 232 -10.16 -0.23 -15.17
C PRO A 232 -8.65 -0.07 -15.35
N LEU A 233 -8.21 0.62 -16.41
CA LEU A 233 -6.78 0.81 -16.71
C LEU A 233 -6.22 2.18 -16.29
N LYS A 234 -7.00 3.05 -15.66
CA LYS A 234 -6.54 4.40 -15.24
C LYS A 234 -6.18 4.43 -13.74
N ASP A 235 -6.40 5.57 -13.12
CA ASP A 235 -6.09 5.90 -11.74
C ASP A 235 -7.02 5.19 -10.75
N TRP A 236 -6.45 4.70 -9.64
CA TRP A 236 -7.14 3.93 -8.61
C TRP A 236 -7.01 4.62 -7.25
N HIS A 237 -8.14 4.89 -6.61
CA HIS A 237 -8.21 5.63 -5.35
C HIS A 237 -8.72 4.72 -4.24
N SER A 238 -8.03 4.74 -3.10
CA SER A 238 -8.35 3.86 -1.97
C SER A 238 -9.18 4.58 -0.92
N PHE A 239 -10.33 4.01 -0.57
CA PHE A 239 -11.25 4.55 0.42
C PHE A 239 -11.50 3.55 1.54
N ALA A 240 -11.47 4.05 2.78
CA ALA A 240 -11.85 3.23 3.91
C ALA A 240 -13.34 2.91 3.88
N THR A 241 -13.65 1.69 4.29
CA THR A 241 -15.02 1.16 4.30
C THR A 241 -15.50 1.01 5.73
N PHE A 242 -16.78 1.29 5.96
CA PHE A 242 -17.44 1.14 7.25
C PHE A 242 -18.84 0.56 7.04
N PRO A 243 -19.40 -0.17 8.03
CA PRO A 243 -20.67 -0.86 7.84
C PRO A 243 -21.81 0.16 7.82
N ASP A 244 -22.84 -0.11 7.03
CA ASP A 244 -24.11 0.62 7.17
C ASP A 244 -24.92 0.07 8.34
N PRO A 245 -25.84 0.86 8.91
CA PRO A 245 -26.86 0.34 9.82
C PRO A 245 -27.80 -0.62 9.08
N GLY A 246 -27.89 -1.88 9.52
CA GLY A 246 -28.67 -2.93 8.83
C GLY A 246 -27.79 -3.84 7.96
N ASP A 247 -28.24 -5.08 7.74
CA ASP A 247 -27.37 -6.18 7.33
C ASP A 247 -26.70 -6.02 5.93
N LYS A 248 -25.46 -6.51 5.86
CA LYS A 248 -24.63 -6.85 4.67
C LYS A 248 -24.25 -5.75 3.67
N SER A 249 -24.56 -4.48 3.88
CA SER A 249 -23.99 -3.37 3.08
C SER A 249 -22.86 -2.64 3.80
N PHE A 250 -22.09 -1.86 3.05
CA PHE A 250 -21.06 -0.98 3.57
C PHE A 250 -20.97 0.29 2.75
N SER A 251 -20.40 1.32 3.37
CA SER A 251 -20.18 2.61 2.75
C SER A 251 -18.71 3.00 2.74
N CYS A 252 -18.39 3.93 1.84
CA CYS A 252 -17.22 4.78 1.99
C CYS A 252 -17.60 6.25 1.80
N VAL A 253 -16.81 7.16 2.37
CA VAL A 253 -16.96 8.60 2.16
C VAL A 253 -15.83 9.07 1.26
N VAL A 254 -16.20 9.79 0.20
CA VAL A 254 -15.29 10.45 -0.72
C VAL A 254 -15.41 11.95 -0.49
N SER A 255 -14.29 12.60 -0.19
CA SER A 255 -14.25 14.06 0.00
C SER A 255 -13.31 14.72 -0.99
N LYS A 256 -13.59 15.99 -1.30
CA LYS A 256 -12.90 16.75 -2.33
C LYS A 256 -11.42 16.97 -1.95
N ALA A 257 -10.53 16.30 -2.68
CA ALA A 257 -9.08 16.39 -2.49
C ALA A 257 -8.29 16.52 -3.80
N GLY A 258 -8.84 16.05 -4.92
CA GLY A 258 -8.26 16.13 -6.25
C GLY A 258 -9.28 15.87 -7.35
N ASP A 259 -8.82 15.79 -8.60
CA ASP A 259 -9.69 15.74 -9.78
C ASP A 259 -10.66 14.56 -9.77
N TRP A 260 -10.18 13.36 -9.43
CA TRP A 260 -11.01 12.16 -9.36
C TRP A 260 -12.12 12.30 -8.32
N THR A 261 -11.77 12.72 -7.09
CA THR A 261 -12.74 12.89 -6.00
C THR A 261 -13.74 14.00 -6.29
N THR A 262 -13.30 15.11 -6.89
CA THR A 262 -14.17 16.21 -7.31
C THR A 262 -15.18 15.72 -8.33
N ARG A 263 -14.70 15.03 -9.37
CA ARG A 263 -15.56 14.45 -10.40
C ARG A 263 -16.54 13.41 -9.84
N CYS A 264 -16.10 12.59 -8.89
CA CYS A 264 -16.96 11.62 -8.21
C CYS A 264 -18.12 12.30 -7.46
N ILE A 265 -17.85 13.42 -6.78
CA ILE A 265 -18.88 14.20 -6.07
C ILE A 265 -19.84 14.86 -7.07
N ASP A 266 -19.31 15.48 -8.11
CA ASP A 266 -20.10 16.25 -9.08
C ASP A 266 -20.99 15.34 -9.95
N GLN A 267 -20.45 14.21 -10.40
CA GLN A 267 -21.14 13.30 -11.33
C GLN A 267 -22.01 12.24 -10.64
N LYS A 268 -21.79 11.97 -9.34
CA LYS A 268 -22.56 10.99 -8.54
C LYS A 268 -22.69 9.64 -9.27
N PRO A 269 -21.56 8.94 -9.51
CA PRO A 269 -21.55 7.74 -10.33
C PRO A 269 -22.38 6.63 -9.69
N THR A 270 -23.17 5.93 -10.50
CA THR A 270 -23.93 4.74 -10.09
C THR A 270 -23.16 3.43 -10.31
N GLN A 271 -22.01 3.50 -10.99
CA GLN A 271 -21.16 2.35 -11.26
C GLN A 271 -19.69 2.73 -11.17
N LEU A 272 -18.91 1.91 -10.47
CA LEU A 272 -17.47 2.07 -10.33
C LEU A 272 -16.76 0.73 -10.56
N TRP A 273 -15.47 0.79 -10.89
CA TRP A 273 -14.62 -0.39 -10.97
C TRP A 273 -13.95 -0.64 -9.63
N LYS A 274 -13.95 -1.90 -9.19
CA LYS A 274 -13.10 -2.40 -8.11
C LYS A 274 -12.12 -3.44 -8.65
N ARG A 275 -10.96 -3.56 -8.00
CA ARG A 275 -9.94 -4.57 -8.31
C ARG A 275 -9.49 -5.31 -7.07
N GLY A 276 -9.35 -6.62 -7.18
CA GLY A 276 -8.89 -7.47 -6.09
C GLY A 276 -9.87 -7.54 -4.91
N VAL A 277 -9.38 -8.08 -3.80
CA VAL A 277 -10.11 -8.13 -2.52
C VAL A 277 -9.81 -6.89 -1.69
N PRO A 278 -10.75 -6.44 -0.82
CA PRO A 278 -10.48 -5.36 0.13
C PRO A 278 -9.25 -5.66 1.00
N MET A 279 -8.36 -4.67 1.13
CA MET A 279 -7.12 -4.78 1.92
C MET A 279 -7.33 -4.23 3.33
N TYR A 280 -6.61 -4.76 4.31
CA TYR A 280 -6.54 -4.08 5.61
C TYR A 280 -5.68 -2.82 5.48
N GLY A 281 -6.23 -1.71 5.93
CA GLY A 281 -5.56 -0.45 6.13
C GLY A 281 -4.95 -0.33 7.52
N PHE A 282 -4.18 0.73 7.71
CA PHE A 282 -3.36 0.93 8.91
C PHE A 282 -4.19 0.87 10.21
N ILE A 283 -5.43 1.38 10.21
CA ILE A 283 -6.28 1.43 11.41
C ILE A 283 -6.55 0.04 12.01
N HIS A 284 -6.43 -1.02 11.21
CA HIS A 284 -6.62 -2.40 11.69
C HIS A 284 -5.66 -2.77 12.85
N VAL A 285 -4.46 -2.17 12.90
CA VAL A 285 -3.49 -2.42 13.99
C VAL A 285 -3.95 -1.89 15.34
N MET A 286 -4.98 -1.04 15.39
CA MET A 286 -5.49 -0.49 16.65
C MET A 286 -6.10 -1.54 17.59
N ARG A 287 -6.48 -2.72 17.08
CA ARG A 287 -6.95 -3.83 17.94
C ARG A 287 -5.85 -4.40 18.84
N LEU A 288 -4.59 -4.11 18.55
CA LEU A 288 -3.47 -4.52 19.39
C LEU A 288 -3.46 -3.76 20.73
N PHE A 289 -4.21 -2.69 20.88
CA PHE A 289 -4.20 -1.85 22.07
C PHE A 289 -5.51 -2.01 22.86
N ARG A 290 -5.41 -1.92 24.18
CA ARG A 290 -6.53 -2.07 25.12
C ARG A 290 -7.41 -0.83 25.15
N ARG A 291 -6.82 0.35 24.98
CA ARG A 291 -7.51 1.64 24.98
C ARG A 291 -6.88 2.54 23.93
N VAL A 292 -7.69 3.11 23.05
CA VAL A 292 -7.21 3.90 21.91
C VAL A 292 -7.90 5.26 21.84
N VAL A 293 -7.13 6.33 21.70
CA VAL A 293 -7.69 7.62 21.27
C VAL A 293 -7.58 7.72 19.76
N VAL A 294 -8.68 7.99 19.08
CA VAL A 294 -8.73 8.13 17.63
C VAL A 294 -8.93 9.61 17.30
N VAL A 295 -8.01 10.17 16.55
CA VAL A 295 -8.01 11.57 16.12
C VAL A 295 -8.29 11.61 14.64
N ALA A 296 -9.40 12.22 14.25
CA ALA A 296 -9.79 12.37 12.86
C ALA A 296 -9.82 13.84 12.44
N THR A 297 -9.47 14.13 11.18
CA THR A 297 -9.81 15.41 10.57
C THR A 297 -10.54 15.24 9.25
N GLY A 298 -11.62 16.01 9.06
CA GLY A 298 -12.43 15.91 7.85
C GLY A 298 -12.85 14.46 7.57
N SER A 299 -12.57 13.99 6.35
CA SER A 299 -12.93 12.63 5.89
C SER A 299 -12.12 11.51 6.54
N GLY A 300 -11.10 11.85 7.32
CA GLY A 300 -10.41 10.91 8.21
C GLY A 300 -11.35 10.23 9.22
N ILE A 301 -12.60 10.69 9.34
CA ILE A 301 -13.64 10.02 10.12
C ILE A 301 -14.05 8.66 9.53
N ALA A 302 -14.01 8.47 8.21
CA ALA A 302 -14.50 7.25 7.57
C ALA A 302 -13.72 5.97 8.00
N PRO A 303 -12.37 5.97 8.06
CA PRO A 303 -11.64 4.87 8.68
C PRO A 303 -12.06 4.62 10.13
N CYS A 304 -12.33 5.67 10.92
CA CYS A 304 -12.75 5.54 12.32
C CYS A 304 -14.09 4.81 12.44
N LEU A 305 -15.04 5.12 11.57
CA LEU A 305 -16.34 4.43 11.53
C LEU A 305 -16.22 2.93 11.27
N SER A 306 -15.11 2.45 10.69
CA SER A 306 -14.91 1.01 10.49
C SER A 306 -14.84 0.23 11.81
N PHE A 307 -14.55 0.88 12.95
CA PHE A 307 -14.61 0.24 14.27
C PHE A 307 -16.01 -0.29 14.60
N LEU A 308 -17.07 0.26 14.00
CA LEU A 308 -18.43 -0.24 14.15
C LEU A 308 -18.61 -1.66 13.60
N SER A 309 -17.73 -2.12 12.68
CA SER A 309 -17.73 -3.51 12.21
C SER A 309 -17.12 -4.50 13.21
N GLU A 310 -16.41 -4.04 14.25
CA GLU A 310 -15.68 -4.88 15.19
C GLU A 310 -16.47 -5.05 16.49
N LYS A 311 -17.04 -6.24 16.69
CA LYS A 311 -17.82 -6.57 17.89
C LYS A 311 -16.98 -6.48 19.16
N SER A 312 -15.72 -6.91 19.08
CA SER A 312 -14.78 -6.90 20.22
C SER A 312 -13.73 -5.79 20.05
N ARG A 313 -14.19 -4.58 19.69
CA ARG A 313 -13.30 -3.42 19.55
C ARG A 313 -12.75 -2.99 20.92
N PRO A 314 -11.54 -2.43 20.98
CA PRO A 314 -11.07 -1.81 22.20
C PRO A 314 -11.94 -0.58 22.54
N PRO A 315 -12.12 -0.29 23.85
CA PRO A 315 -12.59 1.02 24.28
C PRO A 315 -11.81 2.13 23.58
N LEU A 316 -12.53 3.15 23.12
CA LEU A 316 -11.92 4.28 22.44
C LEU A 316 -12.60 5.60 22.78
N ARG A 317 -11.84 6.68 22.59
CA ARG A 317 -12.34 8.06 22.57
C ARG A 317 -12.05 8.67 21.20
N LEU A 318 -13.01 9.40 20.66
CA LEU A 318 -12.90 10.05 19.36
C LEU A 318 -12.72 11.56 19.54
N ILE A 319 -11.70 12.10 18.88
CA ILE A 319 -11.52 13.53 18.68
C ILE A 319 -11.66 13.81 17.19
N TRP A 320 -12.68 14.58 16.79
CA TRP A 320 -12.93 14.88 15.38
C TRP A 320 -12.94 16.37 15.12
N GLN A 321 -11.94 16.83 14.36
CA GLN A 321 -11.83 18.22 13.93
C GLN A 321 -12.21 18.36 12.45
N THR A 322 -13.26 19.12 12.15
CA THR A 322 -13.66 19.38 10.76
C THR A 322 -14.43 20.69 10.64
N ARG A 323 -14.54 21.23 9.43
CA ARG A 323 -15.35 22.41 9.14
C ARG A 323 -16.81 22.01 9.00
N ASN A 324 -17.72 22.64 9.75
CA ASN A 324 -19.16 22.44 9.71
C ASN A 324 -19.54 20.95 9.60
N PRO A 325 -19.24 20.10 10.59
CA PRO A 325 -19.33 18.64 10.46
C PRO A 325 -20.71 18.16 10.01
N ASN A 326 -21.78 18.64 10.65
CA ASN A 326 -23.15 18.26 10.31
C ASN A 326 -23.52 18.69 8.88
N ARG A 327 -23.17 19.92 8.48
CA ARG A 327 -23.44 20.42 7.12
C ARG A 327 -22.63 19.68 6.04
N THR A 328 -21.45 19.17 6.40
CA THR A 328 -20.53 18.56 5.43
C THR A 328 -20.79 17.07 5.23
N TYR A 329 -21.05 16.35 6.33
CA TYR A 329 -21.17 14.89 6.34
C TYR A 329 -22.58 14.38 6.63
N GLY A 330 -23.52 15.27 6.96
CA GLY A 330 -24.91 14.91 7.20
C GLY A 330 -25.17 14.27 8.56
N PRO A 331 -26.46 14.14 8.93
CA PRO A 331 -26.88 13.63 10.24
C PRO A 331 -26.60 12.13 10.41
N GLU A 332 -26.62 11.33 9.34
CA GLU A 332 -26.36 9.88 9.43
C GLU A 332 -24.92 9.58 9.86
N VAL A 333 -23.93 10.24 9.23
CA VAL A 333 -22.52 10.10 9.63
C VAL A 333 -22.33 10.56 11.08
N PHE A 334 -23.04 11.60 11.49
CA PHE A 334 -23.01 12.10 12.87
C PHE A 334 -23.60 11.09 13.87
N SER A 335 -24.68 10.40 13.50
CA SER A 335 -25.25 9.30 14.29
C SER A 335 -24.25 8.16 14.45
N LEU A 336 -23.55 7.77 13.36
CA LEU A 336 -22.50 6.75 13.42
C LEU A 336 -21.33 7.17 14.33
N VAL A 337 -20.99 8.46 14.34
CA VAL A 337 -19.97 9.02 15.23
C VAL A 337 -20.37 8.88 16.70
N HIS A 338 -21.61 9.21 17.05
CA HIS A 338 -22.12 9.03 18.41
C HIS A 338 -22.32 7.56 18.81
N GLN A 339 -22.53 6.68 17.84
CA GLN A 339 -22.53 5.23 18.07
C GLN A 339 -21.11 4.71 18.36
N LEU A 340 -20.10 5.31 17.74
CA LEU A 340 -18.70 4.95 17.90
C LEU A 340 -18.15 5.39 19.26
N ASP A 341 -18.46 6.61 19.68
CA ASP A 341 -18.14 7.18 20.99
C ASP A 341 -19.36 7.97 21.48
N SER A 342 -19.87 7.66 22.67
CA SER A 342 -21.08 8.30 23.21
C SER A 342 -20.88 9.79 23.51
N ASP A 343 -19.63 10.21 23.74
CA ASP A 343 -19.28 11.59 24.04
C ASP A 343 -18.03 12.01 23.24
N PRO A 344 -18.14 12.12 21.90
CA PRO A 344 -17.00 12.43 21.06
C PRO A 344 -16.62 13.90 21.20
N LEU A 345 -15.31 14.20 21.21
CA LEU A 345 -14.85 15.58 21.21
C LEU A 345 -14.88 16.16 19.79
N LEU A 346 -15.92 16.95 19.52
CA LEU A 346 -16.16 17.55 18.20
C LEU A 346 -15.66 18.99 18.15
N ILE A 347 -14.74 19.26 17.21
CA ILE A 347 -14.14 20.58 17.02
C ILE A 347 -14.56 21.11 15.65
N ASP A 348 -15.51 22.06 15.66
CA ASP A 348 -15.97 22.71 14.43
C ASP A 348 -15.03 23.87 14.04
N THR A 349 -14.15 23.61 13.08
CA THR A 349 -13.22 24.63 12.59
C THR A 349 -13.88 25.77 11.82
N GLY A 350 -15.18 25.65 11.47
CA GLY A 350 -15.96 26.74 10.91
C GLY A 350 -16.23 27.85 11.92
N THR A 351 -16.27 27.52 13.21
CA THR A 351 -16.52 28.46 14.31
C THR A 351 -15.23 28.77 15.09
N SER A 352 -14.43 27.76 15.42
CA SER A 352 -13.21 27.93 16.23
C SER A 352 -11.95 28.22 15.42
N GLY A 353 -11.99 28.08 14.10
CA GLY A 353 -10.78 27.92 13.29
C GLY A 353 -10.07 26.58 13.56
N ARG A 354 -8.93 26.34 12.92
CA ARG A 354 -8.11 25.15 13.20
C ARG A 354 -7.38 25.33 14.52
N VAL A 355 -7.53 24.37 15.42
CA VAL A 355 -6.88 24.38 16.73
C VAL A 355 -5.64 23.48 16.74
N ASN A 356 -4.72 23.77 17.66
CA ASN A 356 -3.62 22.86 17.94
C ASN A 356 -4.17 21.62 18.67
N MET A 357 -4.08 20.46 18.02
CA MET A 357 -4.67 19.22 18.52
C MET A 357 -3.85 18.58 19.63
N VAL A 358 -2.54 18.82 19.70
CA VAL A 358 -1.64 18.06 20.60
C VAL A 358 -2.02 18.22 22.08
N PRO A 359 -2.24 19.44 22.61
CA PRO A 359 -2.65 19.60 24.02
C PRO A 359 -3.96 18.89 24.36
N ILE A 360 -4.93 18.99 23.45
CA ILE A 360 -6.25 18.36 23.58
C ILE A 360 -6.12 16.84 23.60
N ILE A 361 -5.31 16.28 22.69
CA ILE A 361 -5.05 14.84 22.63
C ILE A 361 -4.39 14.38 23.93
N GLN A 362 -3.41 15.12 24.46
CA GLN A 362 -2.72 14.77 25.70
C GLN A 362 -3.69 14.70 26.89
N GLU A 363 -4.61 15.65 27.00
CA GLU A 363 -5.63 15.67 28.05
C GLU A 363 -6.52 14.44 27.96
N VAL A 364 -7.09 14.16 26.78
CA VAL A 364 -7.94 12.98 26.57
C VAL A 364 -7.18 11.67 26.79
N VAL A 365 -5.91 11.59 26.37
CA VAL A 365 -5.06 10.41 26.62
C VAL A 365 -4.88 10.15 28.10
N ARG A 366 -4.68 11.21 28.91
CA ARG A 366 -4.51 11.10 30.36
C ARG A 366 -5.81 10.71 31.04
N GLU A 367 -6.92 11.36 30.70
CA GLU A 367 -8.23 11.08 31.29
C GLU A 367 -8.74 9.67 30.96
N PHE A 368 -8.52 9.25 29.71
CA PHE A 368 -8.94 7.94 29.24
C PHE A 368 -7.96 6.81 29.59
N ASP A 369 -6.75 7.15 30.05
CA ASP A 369 -5.63 6.20 30.23
C ASP A 369 -5.41 5.38 28.94
N ALA A 370 -5.16 6.10 27.85
CA ALA A 370 -5.02 5.51 26.52
C ALA A 370 -3.64 4.89 26.31
N GLU A 371 -3.59 3.68 25.76
CA GLU A 371 -2.31 3.02 25.43
C GLU A 371 -1.73 3.51 24.10
N ALA A 372 -2.57 3.96 23.17
CA ALA A 372 -2.16 4.40 21.85
C ALA A 372 -3.09 5.48 21.28
N VAL A 373 -2.53 6.33 20.42
CA VAL A 373 -3.25 7.34 19.65
C VAL A 373 -3.21 6.98 18.15
N CYS A 374 -4.35 7.01 17.49
CA CYS A 374 -4.52 6.81 16.06
C CYS A 374 -4.85 8.14 15.38
N VAL A 375 -3.94 8.70 14.59
CA VAL A 375 -4.12 10.01 13.94
C VAL A 375 -4.45 9.81 12.47
N ILE A 376 -5.61 10.30 12.03
CA ILE A 376 -6.14 10.19 10.67
C ILE A 376 -6.45 11.58 10.13
N SER A 377 -5.46 12.17 9.46
CA SER A 377 -5.57 13.51 8.89
C SER A 377 -4.99 13.56 7.48
N ASN A 378 -4.68 14.75 6.96
CA ASN A 378 -3.82 14.90 5.79
C ASN A 378 -2.36 14.57 6.15
N ALA A 379 -1.53 14.38 5.12
CA ALA A 379 -0.13 13.94 5.29
C ALA A 379 0.72 14.84 6.20
N ARG A 380 0.57 16.16 6.07
CA ARG A 380 1.36 17.12 6.84
C ARG A 380 0.97 17.08 8.32
N LEU A 381 -0.33 17.19 8.61
CA LEU A 381 -0.81 17.22 9.99
C LEU A 381 -0.60 15.88 10.69
N THR A 382 -0.80 14.76 9.99
CA THR A 382 -0.54 13.42 10.54
C THR A 382 0.91 13.28 10.98
N LYS A 383 1.87 13.62 10.10
CA LYS A 383 3.31 13.55 10.42
C LYS A 383 3.66 14.44 11.61
N GLN A 384 3.16 15.67 11.62
CA GLN A 384 3.40 16.62 12.69
C GLN A 384 2.86 16.13 14.04
N VAL A 385 1.57 15.80 14.12
CA VAL A 385 0.93 15.38 15.38
C VAL A 385 1.52 14.08 15.90
N VAL A 386 1.77 13.09 15.04
CA VAL A 386 2.41 11.83 15.45
C VAL A 386 3.81 12.09 16.01
N PHE A 387 4.61 12.93 15.36
CA PHE A 387 5.94 13.28 15.83
C PHE A 387 5.89 13.98 17.20
N GLU A 388 5.10 15.04 17.33
CA GLU A 388 4.97 15.81 18.58
C GLU A 388 4.45 14.94 19.74
N LEU A 389 3.49 14.04 19.50
CA LEU A 389 3.00 13.09 20.51
C LEU A 389 4.08 12.08 20.92
N MET A 390 4.87 11.58 19.97
CA MET A 390 5.94 10.63 20.26
C MET A 390 7.08 11.27 21.06
N GLU A 391 7.42 12.54 20.81
CA GLU A 391 8.45 13.27 21.57
C GLU A 391 8.10 13.41 23.05
N ILE A 392 6.81 13.56 23.39
CA ILE A 392 6.32 13.66 24.76
C ILE A 392 5.99 12.29 25.39
N GLY A 393 6.35 11.20 24.74
CA GLY A 393 6.15 9.82 25.25
C GLY A 393 4.75 9.22 25.02
N VAL A 394 3.87 9.88 24.26
CA VAL A 394 2.58 9.32 23.87
C VAL A 394 2.75 8.44 22.63
N LEU A 395 2.39 7.16 22.74
CA LEU A 395 2.47 6.23 21.61
C LEU A 395 1.45 6.60 20.54
N ALA A 396 1.90 7.14 19.41
CA ALA A 396 1.04 7.59 18.33
C ALA A 396 1.35 6.89 17.00
N PHE A 397 0.31 6.66 16.22
CA PHE A 397 0.37 6.04 14.91
C PHE A 397 -0.46 6.85 13.91
N GLY A 398 -0.05 6.85 12.65
CA GLY A 398 -0.81 7.47 11.58
C GLY A 398 -0.50 6.83 10.24
N PRO A 399 -1.39 6.95 9.25
CA PRO A 399 -1.15 6.42 7.93
C PRO A 399 0.09 7.08 7.34
N ILE A 400 0.94 6.26 6.73
CA ILE A 400 1.96 6.75 5.83
C ILE A 400 1.27 7.04 4.52
N PHE A 401 1.36 8.28 4.06
CA PHE A 401 0.84 8.69 2.76
C PHE A 401 1.80 8.21 1.66
N ASP A 402 1.91 6.88 1.56
CA ASP A 402 2.63 6.12 0.55
C ASP A 402 1.63 5.39 -0.37
N SER A 403 0.43 5.95 -0.56
CA SER A 403 -0.59 5.46 -1.51
C SER A 403 -0.04 5.41 -2.92
#